data_AF-A0A9E4J6E0-F1
#
_entry.id   AF-A0A9E4J6E0-F1
#
_cell.length_a   1.000
_cell.length_b   1.000
_cell.length_c   1.000
_cell.angle_alpha   90.00
_cell.angle_beta   90.00
_cell.angle_gamma   90.00
#
_symmetry.space_group_name_H-M   'P 1'
#
loop_
_entity.id
_entity.type
_entity.pdbx_description
1 polymer ?
#
loop_
_entity_poly.entity_id
_entity_poly.type
_entity_poly.pdbx_seq_one_letter_code
_entity_poly.pdbx_strand_id
1 'polypeptide(L)'
;MNDSNDVTMAARQHATPPSWRGRTRLSLLADVLRGWRFTLRKFTQLAGLLLGYLWPSLVRRRLERLLALGHIQAVPTIPQLLVAARDQMMLSAAEETKVFYKSQGIPWVFHNLRRFASGPATMMDPVGLFSTRDTIIEHVLQTFHRHPVYDFVLLRAHPNGMEEMRRQAEALLAGNHPATCALRSLIEDGGYHARLLVEIVAFSHDPYQAARPIPPGLVDDPYMMLGMDQFKDLQGFTSYAAKLEVTWWDALVAWLQVGTNESLGWLLATRLGPKHLRVEACAPDLVSRHIPAAPPK
;
A
#
# COMPACT_ATOMS: atom_id res chain seq x y z
N MET A 1 37.62 8.46 9.31
CA MET A 1 36.22 8.39 9.77
C MET A 1 35.41 9.22 8.80
N ASN A 2 34.84 8.58 7.78
CA ASN A 2 33.87 9.23 6.89
C ASN A 2 32.54 9.21 7.61
N ASP A 3 32.17 10.32 8.26
CA ASP A 3 30.78 10.61 8.58
C ASP A 3 30.07 10.94 7.25
N SER A 4 29.75 9.91 6.47
CA SER A 4 28.64 10.07 5.52
C SER A 4 27.39 10.20 6.40
N ASN A 5 26.84 11.42 6.42
CA ASN A 5 25.46 11.67 6.84
C ASN A 5 24.52 10.92 5.88
N ASP A 6 24.52 9.59 5.92
CA ASP A 6 23.55 8.76 5.23
C ASP A 6 22.25 8.89 5.99
N VAL A 7 21.55 10.00 5.70
CA VAL A 7 20.19 10.25 6.16
C VAL A 7 19.36 9.04 5.76
N THR A 8 18.92 8.29 6.77
CA THR A 8 18.17 7.05 6.58
C THR A 8 16.88 7.30 5.79
N MET A 9 16.35 6.28 5.13
CA MET A 9 15.10 6.40 4.36
C MET A 9 13.96 7.01 5.19
N ALA A 10 13.79 6.56 6.45
CA ALA A 10 12.81 7.14 7.37
C ALA A 10 13.04 8.64 7.61
N ALA A 11 14.28 9.08 7.81
CA ALA A 11 14.60 10.49 8.00
C ALA A 11 14.34 11.31 6.73
N ARG A 12 14.66 10.79 5.54
CA ARG A 12 14.34 11.44 4.25
C ARG A 12 12.83 11.55 4.00
N GLN A 13 12.05 10.65 4.57
CA GLN A 13 10.59 10.69 4.52
C GLN A 13 9.95 11.44 5.70
N HIS A 14 10.76 12.07 6.56
CA HIS A 14 10.33 12.77 7.78
C HIS A 14 9.50 11.89 8.73
N ALA A 15 9.76 10.58 8.74
CA ALA A 15 9.10 9.65 9.63
C ALA A 15 9.64 9.78 11.05
N THR A 16 8.73 9.82 12.04
CA THR A 16 9.10 9.82 13.45
C THR A 16 9.12 8.40 14.01
N PRO A 17 9.92 8.10 15.06
CA PRO A 17 9.93 6.77 15.66
C PRO A 17 8.53 6.28 16.06
N PRO A 18 8.23 4.97 15.91
CA PRO A 18 6.94 4.43 16.32
C PRO A 18 6.70 4.63 17.82
N SER A 19 5.50 5.03 18.21
CA SER A 19 5.14 5.27 19.63
C SER A 19 5.18 4.01 20.49
N TRP A 20 5.13 2.84 19.87
CA TRP A 20 5.23 1.54 20.52
C TRP A 20 6.66 1.04 20.72
N ARG A 21 7.68 1.79 20.28
CA ARG A 21 9.09 1.48 20.50
C ARG A 21 9.36 1.41 22.01
N GLY A 22 9.95 0.31 22.47
CA GLY A 22 10.23 0.05 23.89
C GLY A 22 9.14 -0.76 24.62
N ARG A 23 7.98 -1.01 24.00
CA ARG A 23 6.96 -1.91 24.58
C ARG A 23 7.35 -3.38 24.40
N THR A 24 6.88 -4.23 25.33
CA THR A 24 7.16 -5.67 25.28
C THR A 24 6.37 -6.36 24.16
N ARG A 25 6.94 -7.44 23.59
CA ARG A 25 6.28 -8.22 22.52
C ARG A 25 4.90 -8.75 22.93
N LEU A 26 4.76 -9.19 24.18
CA LEU A 26 3.49 -9.67 24.73
C LEU A 26 2.44 -8.57 24.77
N SER A 27 2.80 -7.35 25.18
CA SER A 27 1.88 -6.21 25.20
C SER A 27 1.41 -5.86 23.78
N LEU A 28 2.32 -5.88 22.81
CA LEU A 28 2.01 -5.62 21.40
C LEU A 28 1.13 -6.70 20.76
N LEU A 29 1.31 -7.97 21.13
CA LEU A 29 0.43 -9.06 20.69
C LEU A 29 -0.96 -8.95 21.32
N ALA A 30 -1.04 -8.62 22.60
CA ALA A 30 -2.31 -8.43 23.29
C ALA A 30 -3.14 -7.31 22.65
N ASP A 31 -2.50 -6.22 22.19
CA ASP A 31 -3.20 -5.10 21.55
C ASP A 31 -3.93 -5.51 20.25
N VAL A 32 -3.38 -6.44 19.47
CA VAL A 32 -3.97 -6.87 18.18
C VAL A 32 -4.92 -8.07 18.28
N LEU A 33 -4.92 -8.79 19.40
CA LEU A 33 -5.77 -9.97 19.62
C LEU A 33 -7.05 -9.67 20.41
N ARG A 34 -7.25 -8.44 20.88
CA ARG A 34 -8.34 -8.10 21.82
C ARG A 34 -9.74 -8.08 21.20
N GLY A 35 -10.63 -8.91 21.76
CA GLY A 35 -12.09 -8.71 21.78
C GLY A 35 -12.88 -9.40 20.67
N TRP A 36 -14.01 -10.01 21.04
CA TRP A 36 -14.87 -10.75 20.09
C TRP A 36 -15.48 -9.86 18.99
N ARG A 37 -15.88 -8.62 19.33
CA ARG A 37 -16.42 -7.64 18.37
C ARG A 37 -15.40 -7.27 17.30
N PHE A 38 -14.13 -7.18 17.68
CA PHE A 38 -13.03 -6.91 16.77
C PHE A 38 -12.80 -8.11 15.84
N THR A 39 -12.85 -9.32 16.37
CA THR A 39 -12.80 -10.56 15.57
C THR A 39 -13.92 -10.63 14.54
N LEU A 40 -15.18 -10.30 14.90
CA LEU A 40 -16.27 -10.26 13.92
C LEU A 40 -16.00 -9.28 12.78
N ARG A 41 -15.46 -8.10 13.07
CA ARG A 41 -15.13 -7.11 12.04
C ARG A 41 -14.07 -7.63 11.07
N LYS A 42 -13.07 -8.36 11.55
CA LYS A 42 -12.07 -9.01 10.69
C LYS A 42 -12.74 -10.01 9.74
N PHE A 43 -13.69 -10.79 10.25
CA PHE A 43 -14.45 -11.73 9.43
C PHE A 43 -15.31 -11.02 8.37
N THR A 44 -15.99 -9.92 8.71
CA THR A 44 -16.79 -9.17 7.73
C THR A 44 -15.92 -8.53 6.65
N GLN A 45 -14.75 -7.99 7.01
CA GLN A 45 -13.77 -7.47 6.06
C GLN A 45 -13.24 -8.57 5.14
N LEU A 46 -12.87 -9.73 5.69
CA LEU A 46 -12.39 -10.86 4.91
C LEU A 46 -13.46 -11.40 3.96
N ALA A 47 -14.70 -11.56 4.44
CA ALA A 47 -15.82 -11.95 3.58
C ALA A 47 -16.05 -10.94 2.45
N GLY A 48 -16.01 -9.64 2.77
CA GLY A 48 -16.11 -8.57 1.78
C GLY A 48 -15.01 -8.59 0.73
N LEU A 49 -13.77 -8.89 1.15
CA LEU A 49 -12.65 -9.08 0.24
C LEU A 49 -12.84 -10.28 -0.69
N LEU A 50 -13.25 -11.43 -0.13
CA LEU A 50 -13.55 -12.63 -0.92
C LEU A 50 -14.66 -12.36 -1.94
N LEU A 51 -15.71 -11.64 -1.55
CA LEU A 51 -16.75 -11.20 -2.49
C LEU A 51 -16.18 -10.28 -3.59
N GLY A 52 -15.23 -9.41 -3.26
CA GLY A 52 -14.51 -8.60 -4.26
C GLY A 52 -13.82 -9.45 -5.31
N TYR A 53 -13.13 -10.51 -4.90
CA TYR A 53 -12.47 -11.46 -5.81
C TYR A 53 -13.47 -12.28 -6.63
N LEU A 54 -14.56 -12.74 -6.00
CA LEU A 54 -15.56 -13.59 -6.64
C LEU A 54 -16.53 -12.81 -7.54
N TRP A 55 -16.60 -11.47 -7.41
CA TRP A 55 -17.56 -10.65 -8.12
C TRP A 55 -16.89 -9.53 -8.94
N PRO A 56 -16.32 -9.84 -10.11
CA PRO A 56 -15.61 -8.88 -10.98
C PRO A 56 -16.41 -7.61 -11.32
N SER A 57 -17.73 -7.70 -11.42
CA SER A 57 -18.58 -6.53 -11.69
C SER A 57 -18.63 -5.51 -10.55
N LEU A 58 -18.27 -5.90 -9.32
CA LEU A 58 -18.10 -4.96 -8.21
C LEU A 58 -16.86 -4.10 -8.41
N VAL A 59 -15.73 -4.73 -8.73
CA VAL A 59 -14.45 -4.06 -9.02
C VAL A 59 -14.60 -3.15 -10.24
N ARG A 60 -15.26 -3.65 -11.29
CA ARG A 60 -15.54 -2.86 -12.49
C ARG A 60 -16.37 -1.61 -12.18
N ARG A 61 -17.44 -1.72 -11.39
CA ARG A 61 -18.25 -0.57 -10.97
C ARG A 61 -17.44 0.48 -10.20
N ARG A 62 -16.49 0.05 -9.36
CA ARG A 62 -15.58 0.96 -8.65
C ARG A 62 -14.68 1.71 -9.62
N LEU A 63 -14.08 1.02 -10.57
CA LEU A 63 -13.25 1.63 -11.61
C LEU A 63 -14.04 2.57 -12.52
N GLU A 64 -15.24 2.17 -12.96
CA GLU A 64 -16.11 3.03 -13.78
C GLU A 64 -16.52 4.29 -13.03
N ARG A 65 -16.79 4.20 -11.72
CA ARG A 65 -17.03 5.38 -10.88
C ARG A 65 -15.80 6.28 -10.80
N LEU A 66 -14.60 5.71 -10.63
CA LEU A 66 -13.36 6.50 -10.57
C LEU A 66 -13.04 7.17 -11.91
N LEU A 67 -13.32 6.49 -13.03
CA LEU A 67 -13.24 7.05 -14.37
C LEU A 67 -14.23 8.22 -14.53
N ALA A 68 -15.48 8.03 -14.12
CA ALA A 68 -16.51 9.08 -14.18
C ALA A 68 -16.17 10.29 -13.29
N LEU A 69 -15.45 10.07 -12.19
CA LEU A 69 -14.92 11.11 -11.32
C LEU A 69 -13.58 11.71 -11.80
N GLY A 70 -13.03 11.26 -12.94
CA GLY A 70 -11.79 11.79 -13.52
C GLY A 70 -10.49 11.40 -12.81
N HIS A 71 -10.51 10.41 -11.91
CA HIS A 71 -9.30 9.97 -11.17
C HIS A 71 -8.42 8.99 -11.94
N ILE A 72 -8.97 8.33 -12.95
CA ILE A 72 -8.27 7.38 -13.82
C ILE A 72 -8.66 7.66 -15.27
N GLN A 73 -7.82 7.22 -16.22
CA GLN A 73 -8.04 7.47 -17.65
C GLN A 73 -8.52 6.24 -18.42
N ALA A 74 -8.38 5.05 -17.84
CA ALA A 74 -8.77 3.78 -18.44
C ALA A 74 -9.28 2.83 -17.36
N VAL A 75 -10.09 1.85 -17.77
CA VAL A 75 -10.57 0.77 -16.90
C VAL A 75 -9.82 -0.51 -17.28
N PRO A 76 -8.79 -0.92 -16.52
CA PRO A 76 -8.07 -2.15 -16.80
C PRO A 76 -8.98 -3.38 -16.61
N THR A 77 -8.69 -4.44 -17.34
CA THR A 77 -9.31 -5.75 -17.13
C THR A 77 -8.83 -6.40 -15.82
N ILE A 78 -9.56 -7.39 -15.29
CA ILE A 78 -9.13 -8.07 -14.06
C ILE A 78 -7.74 -8.72 -14.18
N PRO A 79 -7.38 -9.44 -15.26
CA PRO A 79 -6.02 -9.95 -15.43
C PRO A 79 -4.95 -8.85 -15.36
N GLN A 80 -5.21 -7.71 -16.01
CA GLN A 80 -4.32 -6.54 -15.98
C GLN A 80 -4.15 -6.02 -14.55
N LEU A 81 -5.24 -5.88 -13.79
CA LEU A 81 -5.18 -5.47 -12.38
C LEU A 81 -4.37 -6.46 -11.54
N LEU A 82 -4.59 -7.77 -11.73
CA LEU A 82 -3.94 -8.82 -10.94
C LEU A 82 -2.44 -8.92 -11.23
N VAL A 83 -2.01 -8.76 -12.49
CA VAL A 83 -0.58 -8.74 -12.84
C VAL A 83 0.07 -7.44 -12.36
N ALA A 84 -0.58 -6.29 -12.54
CA ALA A 84 -0.09 -5.01 -12.02
C ALA A 84 0.00 -5.01 -10.49
N ALA A 85 -0.96 -5.64 -9.80
CA ALA A 85 -0.94 -5.85 -8.35
C ALA A 85 0.31 -6.57 -7.88
N ARG A 86 0.64 -7.69 -8.56
CA ARG A 86 1.86 -8.45 -8.30
C ARG A 86 3.08 -7.59 -8.52
N ASP A 87 3.14 -6.86 -9.63
CA ASP A 87 4.27 -5.99 -9.97
C ASP A 87 4.47 -4.90 -8.90
N GLN A 88 3.42 -4.16 -8.54
CA GLN A 88 3.45 -3.15 -7.46
C GLN A 88 3.95 -3.76 -6.15
N MET A 89 3.38 -4.89 -5.73
CA MET A 89 3.71 -5.51 -4.46
C MET A 89 5.15 -6.01 -4.42
N MET A 90 5.55 -6.80 -5.42
CA MET A 90 6.84 -7.49 -5.40
C MET A 90 8.01 -6.61 -5.83
N LEU A 91 7.80 -5.66 -6.74
CA LEU A 91 8.88 -4.89 -7.37
C LEU A 91 9.02 -3.48 -6.79
N SER A 92 8.07 -3.05 -5.95
CA SER A 92 8.09 -1.73 -5.32
C SER A 92 7.70 -1.79 -3.85
N ALA A 93 6.41 -1.95 -3.54
CA ALA A 93 5.87 -1.67 -2.20
C ALA A 93 6.48 -2.55 -1.10
N ALA A 94 6.63 -3.86 -1.31
CA ALA A 94 7.20 -4.75 -0.29
C ALA A 94 8.70 -4.48 -0.08
N GLU A 95 9.45 -4.23 -1.15
CA GLU A 95 10.88 -3.94 -1.06
C GLU A 95 11.12 -2.56 -0.40
N GLU A 96 10.30 -1.57 -0.74
CA GLU A 96 10.32 -0.24 -0.10
C GLU A 96 10.06 -0.37 1.40
N THR A 97 9.02 -1.11 1.77
CA THR A 97 8.67 -1.32 3.18
C THR A 97 9.78 -2.02 3.94
N LYS A 98 10.48 -2.99 3.33
CA LYS A 98 11.63 -3.67 3.96
C LYS A 98 12.78 -2.69 4.23
N VAL A 99 13.13 -1.84 3.25
CA VAL A 99 14.17 -0.81 3.43
C VAL A 99 13.76 0.18 4.52
N PHE A 100 12.51 0.65 4.50
CA PHE A 100 11.96 1.57 5.49
C PHE A 100 12.00 0.96 6.90
N TYR A 101 11.52 -0.28 7.07
CA TYR A 101 11.51 -0.98 8.36
C TYR A 101 12.92 -1.19 8.89
N LYS A 102 13.87 -1.60 8.03
CA LYS A 102 15.28 -1.73 8.39
C LYS A 102 15.85 -0.40 8.88
N SER A 103 15.51 0.70 8.21
CA SER A 103 15.97 2.05 8.57
C SER A 103 15.46 2.54 9.93
N GLN A 104 14.33 2.00 10.42
CA GLN A 104 13.76 2.32 11.72
C GLN A 104 14.03 1.27 12.81
N GLY A 105 14.59 0.11 12.46
CA GLY A 105 14.75 -1.03 13.36
C GLY A 105 13.44 -1.77 13.66
N ILE A 106 12.48 -1.72 12.74
CA ILE A 106 11.19 -2.44 12.85
C ILE A 106 11.40 -3.91 12.45
N PRO A 107 11.12 -4.89 13.32
CA PRO A 107 11.34 -6.30 12.99
C PRO A 107 10.28 -6.79 11.99
N TRP A 108 10.70 -7.03 10.73
CA TRP A 108 9.82 -7.40 9.62
C TRP A 108 8.78 -8.48 9.95
N VAL A 109 9.25 -9.66 10.38
CA VAL A 109 8.38 -10.83 10.62
C VAL A 109 7.39 -10.56 11.76
N PHE A 110 7.89 -10.10 12.90
CA PHE A 110 7.04 -9.85 14.06
C PHE A 110 6.04 -8.71 13.82
N HIS A 111 6.42 -7.69 13.06
CA HIS A 111 5.54 -6.59 12.71
C HIS A 111 4.41 -7.04 11.77
N ASN A 112 4.75 -7.72 10.68
CA ASN A 112 3.76 -8.21 9.72
C ASN A 112 2.83 -9.28 10.30
N LEU A 113 3.33 -10.16 11.18
CA LEU A 113 2.47 -11.09 11.91
C LEU A 113 1.38 -10.36 12.72
N ARG A 114 1.74 -9.26 13.38
CA ARG A 114 0.77 -8.45 14.14
C ARG A 114 -0.20 -7.71 13.24
N ARG A 115 0.26 -7.17 12.10
CA ARG A 115 -0.62 -6.57 11.09
C ARG A 115 -1.66 -7.57 10.59
N PHE A 116 -1.21 -8.79 10.25
CA PHE A 116 -2.08 -9.86 9.79
C PHE A 116 -3.08 -10.28 10.87
N ALA A 117 -2.60 -10.47 12.11
CA ALA A 117 -3.46 -10.80 13.25
C ALA A 117 -4.50 -9.69 13.53
N SER A 118 -4.15 -8.43 13.31
CA SER A 118 -5.05 -7.28 13.49
C SER A 118 -6.09 -7.17 12.38
N GLY A 119 -5.69 -7.38 11.12
CA GLY A 119 -6.57 -7.17 9.97
C GLY A 119 -6.06 -7.97 8.77
N PRO A 120 -6.44 -9.26 8.62
CA PRO A 120 -5.90 -10.08 7.52
C PRO A 120 -6.31 -9.52 6.16
N ALA A 121 -7.53 -8.99 6.04
CA ALA A 121 -8.02 -8.39 4.80
C ALA A 121 -7.19 -7.19 4.32
N THR A 122 -6.59 -6.40 5.22
CA THR A 122 -5.79 -5.22 4.85
C THR A 122 -4.44 -5.57 4.23
N MET A 123 -4.04 -6.85 4.29
CA MET A 123 -2.79 -7.37 3.73
C MET A 123 -3.02 -8.26 2.51
N MET A 124 -4.26 -8.67 2.24
CA MET A 124 -4.60 -9.64 1.19
C MET A 124 -5.09 -8.99 -0.11
N ASP A 125 -5.15 -7.66 -0.15
CA ASP A 125 -5.46 -6.87 -1.35
C ASP A 125 -4.40 -5.78 -1.54
N PRO A 126 -3.34 -6.05 -2.31
CA PRO A 126 -2.26 -5.09 -2.51
C PRO A 126 -2.66 -3.87 -3.35
N VAL A 127 -3.85 -3.88 -3.96
CA VAL A 127 -4.35 -2.79 -4.83
C VAL A 127 -5.42 -1.96 -4.13
N GLY A 128 -6.15 -2.54 -3.18
CA GLY A 128 -7.29 -1.94 -2.48
C GLY A 128 -8.60 -1.92 -3.28
N LEU A 129 -8.59 -2.28 -4.57
CA LEU A 129 -9.78 -2.28 -5.43
C LEU A 129 -10.77 -3.42 -5.15
N PHE A 130 -10.32 -4.50 -4.51
CA PHE A 130 -11.17 -5.64 -4.13
C PHE A 130 -11.75 -5.45 -2.71
N SER A 131 -11.07 -4.64 -1.90
CA SER A 131 -11.38 -4.34 -0.52
C SER A 131 -12.71 -3.60 -0.34
N THR A 132 -13.30 -3.74 0.85
CA THR A 132 -14.42 -2.90 1.27
C THR A 132 -13.90 -1.53 1.72
N ARG A 133 -14.78 -0.53 1.75
CA ARG A 133 -14.48 0.81 2.30
C ARG A 133 -13.79 0.70 3.66
N ASP A 134 -14.35 -0.08 4.58
CA ASP A 134 -13.83 -0.19 5.94
C ASP A 134 -12.49 -0.94 6.00
N THR A 135 -12.20 -1.83 5.04
CA THR A 135 -10.88 -2.48 4.91
C THR A 135 -9.83 -1.49 4.45
N ILE A 136 -10.15 -0.63 3.47
CA ILE A 136 -9.26 0.43 3.00
C ILE A 136 -8.99 1.43 4.13
N ILE A 137 -10.02 1.87 4.86
CA ILE A 137 -9.84 2.78 6.00
C ILE A 137 -8.96 2.15 7.08
N GLU A 138 -9.19 0.88 7.43
CA GLU A 138 -8.34 0.20 8.41
C GLU A 138 -6.91 0.05 7.92
N HIS A 139 -6.69 -0.23 6.62
CA HIS A 139 -5.36 -0.24 6.01
C HIS A 139 -4.65 1.11 6.19
N VAL A 140 -5.30 2.21 5.79
CA VAL A 140 -4.75 3.57 5.92
C VAL A 140 -4.41 3.88 7.37
N LEU A 141 -5.27 3.53 8.33
CA LEU A 141 -5.00 3.78 9.75
C LEU A 141 -3.92 2.85 10.35
N GLN A 142 -3.66 1.69 9.74
CA GLN A 142 -2.78 0.65 10.27
C GLN A 142 -1.33 0.81 9.84
N THR A 143 -1.06 1.35 8.64
CA THR A 143 0.29 1.42 8.05
C THR A 143 0.65 2.83 7.64
N PHE A 144 1.92 3.17 7.78
CA PHE A 144 2.47 4.44 7.35
C PHE A 144 2.42 4.55 5.83
N HIS A 145 1.83 5.65 5.36
CA HIS A 145 1.85 6.06 3.96
C HIS A 145 2.62 7.37 3.86
N ARG A 146 3.66 7.41 3.02
CA ARG A 146 4.35 8.66 2.70
C ARG A 146 3.35 9.71 2.23
N HIS A 147 2.41 9.32 1.38
CA HIS A 147 1.21 10.09 1.04
C HIS A 147 0.02 9.14 0.81
N PRO A 148 -1.15 9.38 1.45
CA PRO A 148 -2.35 8.54 1.29
C PRO A 148 -3.25 8.84 0.08
N VAL A 149 -2.79 9.60 -0.94
CA VAL A 149 -3.66 10.00 -2.08
C VAL A 149 -4.19 8.78 -2.83
N TYR A 150 -3.38 7.75 -3.03
CA TYR A 150 -3.81 6.50 -3.65
C TYR A 150 -5.07 5.95 -2.95
N ASP A 151 -5.02 5.79 -1.63
CA ASP A 151 -6.13 5.24 -0.83
C ASP A 151 -7.32 6.18 -0.73
N PHE A 152 -7.08 7.49 -0.67
CA PHE A 152 -8.16 8.48 -0.70
C PHE A 152 -8.94 8.42 -2.00
N VAL A 153 -8.23 8.28 -3.14
CA VAL A 153 -8.87 8.05 -4.43
C VAL A 153 -9.66 6.75 -4.43
N LEU A 154 -9.10 5.63 -3.91
CA LEU A 154 -9.87 4.38 -3.77
C LEU A 154 -11.16 4.58 -2.97
N LEU A 155 -11.11 5.33 -1.87
CA LEU A 155 -12.29 5.60 -1.04
C LEU A 155 -13.36 6.39 -1.78
N ARG A 156 -13.01 7.20 -2.78
CA ARG A 156 -14.01 7.89 -3.63
C ARG A 156 -14.81 6.93 -4.50
N ALA A 157 -14.32 5.70 -4.74
CA ALA A 157 -15.08 4.64 -5.39
C ALA A 157 -16.24 4.11 -4.50
N HIS A 158 -16.24 4.45 -3.22
CA HIS A 158 -17.27 4.06 -2.26
C HIS A 158 -18.16 5.25 -1.89
N PRO A 159 -19.47 5.04 -1.69
CA PRO A 159 -20.34 6.05 -1.10
C PRO A 159 -19.82 6.46 0.29
N ASN A 160 -19.71 7.77 0.50
CA ASN A 160 -19.27 8.39 1.76
C ASN A 160 -17.88 7.90 2.25
N GLY A 161 -17.00 7.49 1.33
CA GLY A 161 -15.72 6.88 1.67
C GLY A 161 -14.78 7.82 2.44
N MET A 162 -14.68 9.07 1.98
CA MET A 162 -13.81 10.07 2.61
C MET A 162 -14.38 10.62 3.92
N GLU A 163 -15.70 10.75 4.00
CA GLU A 163 -16.40 11.16 5.21
C GLU A 163 -16.20 10.14 6.34
N GLU A 164 -16.31 8.84 6.01
CA GLU A 164 -16.06 7.77 6.97
C GLU A 164 -14.58 7.68 7.37
N MET A 165 -13.65 7.89 6.42
CA MET A 165 -12.21 7.96 6.69
C MET A 165 -11.89 9.07 7.70
N ARG A 166 -12.45 10.27 7.48
CA ARG A 166 -12.32 11.41 8.39
C ARG A 166 -12.86 11.07 9.77
N ARG A 167 -14.08 10.55 9.85
CA ARG A 167 -14.75 10.19 11.11
C ARG A 167 -13.93 9.18 11.92
N GLN A 168 -13.37 8.15 11.27
CA GLN A 168 -12.56 7.14 11.97
C GLN A 168 -11.19 7.69 12.40
N ALA A 169 -10.54 8.53 11.59
CA ALA A 169 -9.30 9.18 11.96
C ALA A 169 -9.47 10.15 13.15
N GLU A 170 -10.55 10.94 13.17
CA GLU A 170 -10.92 11.81 14.30
C GLU A 170 -11.18 10.98 15.56
N ALA A 171 -11.96 9.91 15.46
CA ALA A 171 -12.21 9.00 16.58
C ALA A 171 -10.93 8.35 17.11
N LEU A 172 -9.97 8.03 16.23
CA LEU A 172 -8.69 7.43 16.62
C LEU A 172 -7.82 8.42 17.41
N LEU A 173 -7.71 9.67 16.96
CA LEU A 173 -6.98 10.70 17.70
C LEU A 173 -7.64 11.04 19.03
N ALA A 174 -8.97 11.06 19.07
CA ALA A 174 -9.73 11.24 20.30
C ALA A 174 -9.64 10.04 21.27
N GLY A 175 -9.05 8.91 20.84
CA GLY A 175 -8.97 7.68 21.65
C GLY A 175 -10.28 6.89 21.74
N ASN A 176 -11.29 7.27 20.96
CA ASN A 176 -12.63 6.67 20.97
C ASN A 176 -12.79 5.58 19.91
N HIS A 177 -11.81 5.38 19.03
CA HIS A 177 -11.88 4.35 18.01
C HIS A 177 -11.77 2.94 18.62
N PRO A 178 -12.62 1.97 18.25
CA PRO A 178 -12.59 0.62 18.84
C PRO A 178 -11.26 -0.11 18.68
N ALA A 179 -10.49 0.20 17.63
CA ALA A 179 -9.19 -0.39 17.36
C ALA A 179 -8.01 0.50 17.79
N THR A 180 -8.22 1.49 18.67
CA THR A 180 -7.18 2.46 19.07
C THR A 180 -5.89 1.78 19.54
N CYS A 181 -5.99 0.78 20.42
CA CYS A 181 -4.80 0.06 20.92
C CYS A 181 -4.06 -0.68 19.80
N ALA A 182 -4.80 -1.44 18.98
CA ALA A 182 -4.22 -2.20 17.87
C ALA A 182 -3.51 -1.26 16.89
N LEU A 183 -4.20 -0.22 16.39
CA LEU A 183 -3.66 0.71 15.40
C LEU A 183 -2.44 1.49 15.92
N ARG A 184 -2.49 1.99 17.17
CA ARG A 184 -1.33 2.65 17.80
C ARG A 184 -0.16 1.71 18.04
N SER A 185 -0.40 0.40 18.20
CA SER A 185 0.66 -0.61 18.34
C SER A 185 1.27 -1.01 17.01
N LEU A 186 0.62 -0.69 15.89
CA LEU A 186 1.04 -1.09 14.55
C LEU A 186 1.67 0.06 13.76
N ILE A 187 1.21 1.30 13.94
CA ILE A 187 1.67 2.38 13.08
C ILE A 187 3.18 2.63 13.19
N GLU A 188 3.87 2.74 12.07
CA GLU A 188 5.32 2.82 11.99
C GLU A 188 5.88 4.23 12.18
N ASP A 189 4.97 5.20 12.34
CA ASP A 189 5.32 6.60 12.55
C ASP A 189 4.43 7.21 13.63
N GLY A 190 5.08 7.71 14.69
CA GLY A 190 4.41 8.25 15.88
C GLY A 190 3.53 9.48 15.61
N GLY A 191 3.83 10.27 14.57
CA GLY A 191 3.06 11.46 14.18
C GLY A 191 2.06 11.21 13.05
N TYR A 192 1.94 9.99 12.55
CA TYR A 192 1.18 9.68 11.33
C TYR A 192 -0.29 10.07 11.41
N HIS A 193 -1.03 9.63 12.44
CA HIS A 193 -2.47 9.87 12.51
C HIS A 193 -2.83 11.35 12.62
N ALA A 194 -1.98 12.17 13.25
CA ALA A 194 -2.17 13.62 13.32
C ALA A 194 -1.98 14.26 11.94
N ARG A 195 -0.91 13.89 11.21
CA ARG A 195 -0.69 14.36 9.84
C ARG A 195 -1.77 13.86 8.87
N LEU A 196 -2.25 12.64 9.06
CA LEU A 196 -3.30 12.04 8.24
C LEU A 196 -4.58 12.89 8.24
N LEU A 197 -4.99 13.47 9.38
CA LEU A 197 -6.14 14.38 9.39
C LEU A 197 -5.93 15.64 8.55
N VAL A 198 -4.73 16.21 8.58
CA VAL A 198 -4.38 17.37 7.74
C VAL A 198 -4.48 17.00 6.26
N GLU A 199 -3.97 15.82 5.89
CA GLU A 199 -4.06 15.30 4.52
C GLU A 199 -5.50 15.02 4.07
N ILE A 200 -6.35 14.49 4.96
CA ILE A 200 -7.78 14.26 4.68
C ILE A 200 -8.47 15.60 4.39
N VAL A 201 -8.19 16.62 5.19
CA VAL A 201 -8.76 17.97 5.00
C VAL A 201 -8.27 18.57 3.67
N ALA A 202 -6.96 18.50 3.39
CA ALA A 202 -6.39 18.99 2.14
C ALA A 202 -7.04 18.30 0.92
N PHE A 203 -7.11 16.97 0.91
CA PHE A 203 -7.71 16.21 -0.18
C PHE A 203 -9.22 16.46 -0.34
N SER A 204 -9.93 16.75 0.77
CA SER A 204 -11.34 17.12 0.69
C SER A 204 -11.56 18.46 0.00
N HIS A 205 -10.60 19.39 0.08
CA HIS A 205 -10.64 20.67 -0.64
C HIS A 205 -10.18 20.52 -2.09
N ASP A 206 -9.13 19.73 -2.34
CA ASP A 206 -8.62 19.44 -3.68
C ASP A 206 -8.44 17.92 -3.88
N PRO A 207 -9.46 17.22 -4.41
CA PRO A 207 -9.37 15.78 -4.62
C PRO A 207 -8.49 15.39 -5.81
N TYR A 208 -8.00 16.35 -6.60
CA TYR A 208 -7.12 16.13 -7.75
C TYR A 208 -5.68 16.57 -7.47
N GLN A 209 -5.36 16.84 -6.20
CA GLN A 209 -3.99 17.15 -5.80
C GLN A 209 -3.03 16.04 -6.25
N ALA A 210 -1.89 16.46 -6.81
CA ALA A 210 -0.87 15.52 -7.25
C ALA A 210 -0.27 14.76 -6.05
N ALA A 211 0.03 13.49 -6.24
CA ALA A 211 0.81 12.73 -5.26
C ALA A 211 2.20 13.36 -5.08
N ARG A 212 2.65 13.39 -3.83
CA ARG A 212 3.94 13.98 -3.44
C ARG A 212 5.07 13.29 -4.18
N PRO A 213 6.06 14.02 -4.71
CA PRO A 213 7.17 13.42 -5.44
C PRO A 213 7.97 12.47 -4.55
N ILE A 214 8.51 11.40 -5.15
CA ILE A 214 9.46 10.52 -4.47
C ILE A 214 10.79 11.29 -4.31
N PRO A 215 11.38 11.38 -3.10
CA PRO A 215 12.68 12.02 -2.93
C PRO A 215 13.74 11.41 -3.86
N PRO A 216 14.55 12.20 -4.59
CA PRO A 216 15.60 11.68 -5.45
C PRO A 216 16.58 10.79 -4.68
N GLY A 217 16.96 9.66 -5.29
CA GLY A 217 17.92 8.71 -4.71
C GLY A 217 17.47 8.12 -3.36
N LEU A 218 16.16 8.03 -3.11
CA LEU A 218 15.63 7.44 -1.88
C LEU A 218 16.10 5.99 -1.68
N VAL A 219 16.24 5.26 -2.80
CA VAL A 219 16.92 3.97 -2.90
C VAL A 219 17.83 3.96 -4.12
N ASP A 220 18.85 3.10 -4.11
CA ASP A 220 19.86 3.03 -5.17
C ASP A 220 19.36 2.32 -6.43
N ASP A 221 18.33 1.47 -6.33
CA ASP A 221 17.79 0.72 -7.46
C ASP A 221 16.89 1.62 -8.33
N PRO A 222 17.27 1.92 -9.60
CA PRO A 222 16.49 2.77 -10.48
C PRO A 222 15.14 2.17 -10.88
N TYR A 223 15.01 0.84 -10.94
CA TYR A 223 13.74 0.19 -11.25
C TYR A 223 12.77 0.25 -10.08
N MET A 224 13.31 0.16 -8.86
CA MET A 224 12.51 0.36 -7.65
C MET A 224 12.05 1.82 -7.55
N MET A 225 12.92 2.79 -7.81
CA MET A 225 12.55 4.21 -7.90
C MET A 225 11.46 4.46 -8.95
N LEU A 226 11.59 3.85 -10.14
CA LEU A 226 10.56 3.90 -11.18
C LEU A 226 9.23 3.33 -10.68
N GLY A 227 9.25 2.19 -10.00
CA GLY A 227 8.04 1.57 -9.44
C GLY A 227 7.37 2.43 -8.37
N MET A 228 8.16 3.00 -7.47
CA MET A 228 7.67 3.89 -6.42
C MET A 228 6.99 5.12 -7.02
N ASP A 229 7.53 5.68 -8.10
CA ASP A 229 6.95 6.85 -8.77
C ASP A 229 5.76 6.48 -9.66
N GLN A 230 5.77 5.29 -10.28
CA GLN A 230 4.69 4.78 -11.13
C GLN A 230 3.45 4.38 -10.32
N PHE A 231 3.62 3.84 -9.12
CA PHE A 231 2.53 3.29 -8.30
C PHE A 231 2.14 4.17 -7.11
N LYS A 232 2.70 5.38 -6.97
CA LYS A 232 2.38 6.30 -5.87
C LYS A 232 0.93 6.81 -5.86
N ASP A 233 0.24 6.72 -6.99
CA ASP A 233 -1.17 7.11 -7.14
C ASP A 233 -1.94 6.13 -8.04
N LEU A 234 -3.27 6.19 -7.94
CA LEU A 234 -4.14 5.23 -8.61
C LEU A 234 -4.16 5.42 -10.13
N GLN A 235 -3.91 6.64 -10.61
CA GLN A 235 -3.80 6.92 -12.03
C GLN A 235 -2.58 6.20 -12.60
N GLY A 236 -1.41 6.35 -12.00
CA GLY A 236 -0.18 5.67 -12.39
C GLY A 236 -0.35 4.14 -12.37
N PHE A 237 -0.98 3.58 -11.33
CA PHE A 237 -1.29 2.15 -11.28
C PHE A 237 -2.20 1.70 -12.42
N THR A 238 -3.33 2.38 -12.65
CA THR A 238 -4.31 1.98 -13.67
C THR A 238 -3.80 2.20 -15.09
N SER A 239 -3.02 3.25 -15.34
CA SER A 239 -2.34 3.49 -16.62
C SER A 239 -1.30 2.41 -16.93
N TYR A 240 -0.53 1.95 -15.93
CA TYR A 240 0.37 0.82 -16.07
C TYR A 240 -0.41 -0.46 -16.40
N ALA A 241 -1.43 -0.77 -15.58
CA ALA A 241 -2.23 -1.98 -15.75
C ALA A 241 -2.91 -2.04 -17.12
N ALA A 242 -3.50 -0.95 -17.60
CA ALA A 242 -4.21 -0.89 -18.87
C ALA A 242 -3.33 -1.18 -20.10
N LYS A 243 -2.01 -0.95 -19.99
CA LYS A 243 -1.02 -1.24 -21.05
C LYS A 243 -0.49 -2.67 -21.02
N LEU A 244 -0.79 -3.45 -19.98
CA LEU A 244 -0.32 -4.82 -19.89
C LEU A 244 -1.07 -5.70 -20.90
N GLU A 245 -0.32 -6.31 -21.82
CA GLU A 245 -0.78 -7.39 -22.67
C GLU A 245 -0.68 -8.70 -21.88
N VAL A 246 -1.77 -9.07 -21.20
CA VAL A 246 -1.84 -10.23 -20.31
C VAL A 246 -3.19 -10.93 -20.36
N THR A 247 -3.16 -12.23 -20.07
CA THR A 247 -4.32 -13.11 -20.00
C THR A 247 -4.58 -13.57 -18.56
N TRP A 248 -5.68 -14.30 -18.34
CA TRP A 248 -5.96 -14.95 -17.06
C TRP A 248 -4.88 -15.95 -16.64
N TRP A 249 -4.20 -16.59 -17.60
CA TRP A 249 -3.11 -17.50 -17.29
C TRP A 249 -1.92 -16.74 -16.70
N ASP A 250 -1.57 -15.59 -17.26
CA ASP A 250 -0.50 -14.73 -16.72
C ASP A 250 -0.83 -14.26 -15.31
N ALA A 251 -2.09 -13.91 -15.05
CA ALA A 251 -2.56 -13.55 -13.72
C ALA A 251 -2.41 -14.72 -12.73
N LEU A 252 -2.84 -15.94 -13.10
CA LEU A 252 -2.65 -17.13 -12.27
C LEU A 252 -1.17 -17.37 -11.95
N VAL A 253 -0.30 -17.36 -12.97
CA VAL A 253 1.14 -17.55 -12.81
C VAL A 253 1.75 -16.48 -11.92
N ALA A 254 1.36 -15.21 -12.09
CA ALA A 254 1.83 -14.11 -11.25
C ALA A 254 1.52 -14.34 -9.76
N TRP A 255 0.31 -14.81 -9.44
CA TRP A 255 -0.08 -15.07 -8.05
C TRP A 255 0.49 -16.38 -7.47
N LEU A 256 0.75 -17.39 -8.31
CA LEU A 256 1.55 -18.55 -7.89
C LEU A 256 2.97 -18.12 -7.50
N GLN A 257 3.60 -17.23 -8.29
CA GLN A 257 4.92 -16.68 -7.97
C GLN A 257 4.92 -15.91 -6.65
N VAL A 258 3.90 -15.07 -6.40
CA VAL A 258 3.69 -14.42 -5.09
C VAL A 258 3.66 -15.47 -3.98
N GLY A 259 2.76 -16.45 -4.11
CA GLY A 259 2.56 -17.48 -3.08
C GLY A 259 3.85 -18.24 -2.79
N THR A 260 4.60 -18.63 -3.82
CA THR A 260 5.89 -19.32 -3.65
C THR A 260 6.93 -18.41 -3.01
N ASN A 261 7.05 -17.15 -3.42
CA ASN A 261 8.06 -16.24 -2.90
C ASN A 261 7.81 -15.88 -1.43
N GLU A 262 6.55 -15.68 -1.04
CA GLU A 262 6.17 -15.35 0.35
C GLU A 262 6.22 -16.56 1.29
N SER A 263 6.07 -17.79 0.79
CA SER A 263 6.09 -19.02 1.60
C SER A 263 7.45 -19.73 1.63
N LEU A 264 8.01 -20.04 0.45
CA LEU A 264 9.21 -20.86 0.28
C LEU A 264 10.42 -20.04 -0.16
N GLY A 265 10.22 -18.88 -0.78
CA GLY A 265 11.29 -18.03 -1.31
C GLY A 265 12.29 -17.59 -0.24
N TRP A 266 11.82 -17.33 0.99
CA TRP A 266 12.71 -17.02 2.11
C TRP A 266 13.60 -18.21 2.52
N LEU A 267 13.07 -19.43 2.49
CA LEU A 267 13.82 -20.64 2.85
C LEU A 267 14.85 -21.03 1.78
N LEU A 268 14.52 -20.79 0.50
CA LEU A 268 15.33 -21.24 -0.64
C LEU A 268 16.24 -20.15 -1.23
N ALA A 269 16.13 -18.90 -0.76
CA ALA A 269 16.82 -17.73 -1.31
C ALA A 269 16.62 -17.53 -2.83
N THR A 270 15.56 -18.12 -3.39
CA THR A 270 15.21 -18.02 -4.82
C THR A 270 13.97 -17.18 -4.99
N ARG A 271 14.03 -16.21 -5.91
CA ARG A 271 12.90 -15.37 -6.33
C ARG A 271 12.39 -15.83 -7.69
N LEU A 272 11.13 -16.25 -7.75
CA LEU A 272 10.43 -16.57 -8.99
C LEU A 272 9.75 -15.33 -9.58
N GLY A 273 9.70 -15.27 -10.91
CA GLY A 273 9.03 -14.20 -11.64
C GLY A 273 9.96 -13.05 -12.06
N PRO A 274 9.39 -11.92 -12.50
CA PRO A 274 10.16 -10.79 -12.97
C PRO A 274 10.99 -10.16 -11.85
N LYS A 275 12.14 -9.60 -12.24
CA LYS A 275 13.03 -8.82 -11.36
C LYS A 275 12.82 -7.32 -11.51
N HIS A 276 12.23 -6.89 -12.61
CA HIS A 276 12.02 -5.49 -12.97
C HIS A 276 10.60 -5.29 -13.52
N LEU A 277 10.14 -4.04 -13.49
CA LEU A 277 8.89 -3.63 -14.11
C LEU A 277 8.95 -3.71 -15.62
N ARG A 278 7.78 -3.86 -16.26
CA ARG A 278 7.63 -3.69 -17.70
C ARG A 278 7.74 -2.21 -18.04
N VAL A 279 8.94 -1.76 -18.34
CA VAL A 279 9.28 -0.34 -18.58
C VAL A 279 8.39 0.26 -19.68
N GLU A 280 8.04 -0.52 -20.69
CA GLU A 280 7.13 -0.17 -21.77
C GLU A 280 5.71 0.17 -21.30
N ALA A 281 5.27 -0.38 -20.17
CA ALA A 281 3.98 -0.06 -19.56
C ALA A 281 4.05 1.16 -18.62
N CYS A 282 5.24 1.61 -18.23
CA CYS A 282 5.41 2.80 -17.40
C CYS A 282 5.14 4.09 -18.19
N ALA A 283 5.01 5.20 -17.47
CA ALA A 283 4.90 6.53 -18.05
C ALA A 283 6.27 6.97 -18.64
N PRO A 284 6.35 7.42 -19.91
CA PRO A 284 7.62 7.71 -20.57
C PRO A 284 8.48 8.76 -19.86
N ASP A 285 7.85 9.77 -19.25
CA ASP A 285 8.54 10.80 -18.47
C ASP A 285 9.20 10.22 -17.22
N LEU A 286 8.53 9.28 -16.54
CA LEU A 286 9.09 8.57 -15.39
C LEU A 286 10.24 7.65 -15.78
N VAL A 287 10.11 6.96 -16.92
CA VAL A 287 11.20 6.13 -17.46
C VAL A 287 12.44 6.99 -17.73
N SER A 288 12.28 8.11 -18.42
CA SER A 288 13.39 9.03 -18.73
C SER A 288 14.06 9.62 -17.49
N ARG A 289 13.30 9.74 -16.39
CA ARG A 289 13.79 10.27 -15.10
C ARG A 289 14.63 9.26 -14.34
N HIS A 290 14.21 7.99 -14.31
CA HIS A 290 14.77 6.99 -13.40
C HIS A 290 15.68 5.98 -14.09
N ILE A 291 15.43 5.65 -15.35
CA ILE A 291 16.22 4.69 -16.11
C ILE A 291 17.23 5.47 -16.96
N PRO A 292 18.54 5.37 -16.67
CA PRO A 292 19.55 6.03 -17.48
C PRO A 292 19.48 5.51 -18.92
N ALA A 293 19.57 6.41 -19.90
CA ALA A 293 19.70 6.01 -21.29
C ALA A 293 20.91 5.07 -21.41
N ALA A 294 20.74 3.96 -22.16
CA ALA A 294 21.88 3.10 -22.47
C ALA A 294 22.98 3.97 -23.09
N PRO A 295 24.26 3.82 -22.68
CA PRO A 295 25.34 4.55 -23.32
C PRO A 295 25.28 4.26 -24.83
N PRO A 296 25.51 5.27 -25.69
CA PRO A 296 25.56 5.05 -27.12
C PRO A 296 26.59 3.94 -27.40
N LYS A 297 26.16 2.95 -28.18
CA LYS A 297 27.03 1.86 -28.63
C LYS A 297 28.17 2.39 -29.50
#